data_AF-A0A671L8V8-F1
#
_entry.id   AF-A0A671L8V8-F1
#
_cell.length_a   1.000
_cell.length_b   1.000
_cell.length_c   1.000
_cell.angle_alpha   90.00
_cell.angle_beta   90.00
_cell.angle_gamma   90.00
#
_symmetry.space_group_name_H-M   'P 1'
#
loop_
_entity.id
_entity.type
_entity.pdbx_description
1 polymer ?
#
loop_
_entity_poly.entity_id
_entity_poly.type
_entity_poly.pdbx_seq_one_letter_code
_entity_poly.pdbx_strand_id
1 'polypeptide(L)'
;MKKRINKSERKFQYAGRLQQSGQKPKDLNLHARSQWQWTWTKMGLLSLCILSVSIPLLLHLLSDSIDLSRPSDIGLNHTINMYLTPEEGVRVGVWHTVPEHRWKEAQGKDLDWYEKFYWKFPYIQYFLFNPLKNKDLNLPTDENLQKIQTPLMILHAEDDHLVPFASAQEIYRIAKKAQNSDEHVKLVRFDGALGYLHNVLYKDPGLPNIIR
;
A
#
# COMPACT_ATOMS: atom_id res chain seq x y z
N MET A 1 -82.75 -83.88 -0.91
CA MET A 1 -81.70 -84.74 -1.54
C MET A 1 -80.87 -83.81 -2.44
N LYS A 2 -79.57 -83.51 -2.33
CA LYS A 2 -78.38 -84.02 -1.62
C LYS A 2 -77.39 -82.84 -1.44
N LYS A 3 -76.67 -82.77 -0.31
CA LYS A 3 -75.49 -81.91 -0.04
C LYS A 3 -74.20 -82.52 -0.64
N ARG A 4 -73.18 -81.70 -0.93
CA ARG A 4 -71.72 -82.01 -0.93
C ARG A 4 -70.93 -80.69 -1.12
N ILE A 5 -70.39 -80.07 -0.07
CA ILE A 5 -69.11 -80.26 0.66
C ILE A 5 -67.85 -79.90 -0.17
N ASN A 6 -67.18 -78.85 0.33
CA ASN A 6 -65.89 -78.28 -0.01
C ASN A 6 -64.72 -79.18 0.43
N LYS A 7 -63.63 -79.26 -0.36
CA LYS A 7 -62.42 -80.01 0.00
C LYS A 7 -61.14 -79.36 -0.56
N SER A 8 -60.52 -78.59 0.33
CA SER A 8 -59.10 -78.63 0.70
C SER A 8 -58.04 -78.19 -0.33
N GLU A 9 -57.46 -77.03 -0.02
CA GLU A 9 -56.04 -76.89 0.26
C GLU A 9 -55.33 -78.22 0.58
N ARG A 10 -54.45 -78.67 -0.31
CA ARG A 10 -53.12 -79.23 -0.03
C ARG A 10 -52.60 -79.96 -1.28
N LYS A 11 -51.51 -79.42 -1.81
CA LYS A 11 -50.36 -80.08 -2.49
C LYS A 11 -49.55 -78.91 -3.08
N PHE A 12 -48.73 -78.22 -2.28
CA PHE A 12 -47.34 -78.57 -1.98
C PHE A 12 -46.56 -79.08 -3.20
N GLN A 13 -45.66 -78.20 -3.65
CA GLN A 13 -44.33 -78.42 -4.22
C GLN A 13 -44.21 -79.18 -5.55
N TYR A 14 -43.63 -78.52 -6.55
CA TYR A 14 -42.37 -78.87 -7.26
C TYR A 14 -42.37 -78.34 -8.70
N ALA A 15 -41.78 -77.15 -8.91
CA ALA A 15 -41.04 -76.69 -10.10
C ALA A 15 -40.76 -75.19 -9.88
N GLY A 16 -39.58 -74.72 -9.50
CA GLY A 16 -38.28 -75.14 -9.97
C GLY A 16 -37.91 -74.38 -11.25
N ARG A 17 -37.35 -73.17 -11.07
CA ARG A 17 -36.33 -72.51 -11.92
C ARG A 17 -36.79 -71.75 -13.17
N LEU A 18 -36.58 -70.43 -13.14
CA LEU A 18 -35.85 -69.56 -14.11
C LEU A 18 -36.30 -68.10 -13.87
N GLN A 19 -35.65 -67.36 -12.98
CA GLN A 19 -34.51 -66.48 -13.32
C GLN A 19 -34.93 -65.31 -14.22
N GLN A 20 -35.32 -64.19 -13.61
CA GLN A 20 -35.05 -62.85 -14.15
C GLN A 20 -34.34 -62.03 -13.08
N SER A 21 -33.04 -62.34 -12.95
CA SER A 21 -32.03 -61.36 -12.60
C SER A 21 -31.89 -60.40 -13.78
N GLY A 22 -32.24 -59.13 -13.57
CA GLY A 22 -32.03 -58.04 -14.51
C GLY A 22 -31.55 -56.83 -13.71
N GLN A 23 -30.28 -56.85 -13.33
CA GLN A 23 -29.56 -55.76 -12.70
C GLN A 23 -29.80 -54.45 -13.46
N LYS A 24 -30.50 -53.48 -12.84
CA LYS A 24 -30.49 -52.09 -13.31
C LYS A 24 -29.11 -51.50 -12.99
N PRO A 25 -28.42 -50.82 -13.92
CA PRO A 25 -26.97 -50.62 -13.78
C PRO A 25 -26.71 -49.53 -12.75
N LYS A 26 -26.05 -49.88 -11.63
CA LYS A 26 -25.46 -48.90 -10.70
C LYS A 26 -24.40 -48.04 -11.42
N ASP A 27 -23.91 -48.59 -12.51
CA ASP A 27 -22.89 -48.15 -13.43
C ASP A 27 -23.30 -46.87 -14.16
N LEU A 28 -24.58 -46.70 -14.55
CA LEU A 28 -25.07 -45.49 -15.22
C LEU A 28 -25.04 -44.26 -14.31
N ASN A 29 -25.37 -44.42 -13.02
CA ASN A 29 -25.34 -43.33 -12.04
C ASN A 29 -23.90 -42.97 -11.64
N LEU A 30 -22.99 -43.94 -11.57
CA LEU A 30 -21.57 -43.70 -11.36
C LEU A 30 -20.94 -42.96 -12.55
N HIS A 31 -21.32 -43.32 -13.78
CA HIS A 31 -20.85 -42.64 -14.99
C HIS A 31 -21.39 -41.21 -15.09
N ALA A 32 -22.67 -40.97 -14.79
CA ALA A 32 -23.26 -39.63 -14.80
C ALA A 32 -22.65 -38.73 -13.72
N ARG A 33 -22.45 -39.22 -12.49
CA ARG A 33 -21.84 -38.45 -11.40
C ARG A 33 -20.37 -38.14 -11.69
N SER A 34 -19.62 -39.10 -12.25
CA SER A 34 -18.28 -38.89 -12.77
C SER A 34 -18.29 -37.81 -13.86
N GLN A 35 -19.14 -37.94 -14.88
CA GLN A 35 -19.22 -36.99 -16.00
C GLN A 35 -19.52 -35.56 -15.56
N TRP A 36 -20.44 -35.37 -14.61
CA TRP A 36 -20.71 -34.07 -13.99
C TRP A 36 -19.53 -33.55 -13.18
N GLN A 37 -18.87 -34.40 -12.38
CA GLN A 37 -17.65 -34.00 -11.68
C GLN A 37 -16.55 -33.56 -12.67
N TRP A 38 -16.37 -34.29 -13.77
CA TRP A 38 -15.43 -33.93 -14.84
C TRP A 38 -15.82 -32.63 -15.54
N THR A 39 -17.10 -32.32 -15.72
CA THR A 39 -17.51 -31.02 -16.30
C THR A 39 -17.20 -29.88 -15.33
N TRP A 40 -17.46 -30.02 -14.03
CA TRP A 40 -17.07 -29.00 -13.03
C TRP A 40 -15.55 -28.80 -12.99
N THR A 41 -14.76 -29.87 -13.01
CA THR A 41 -13.29 -29.76 -13.05
C THR A 41 -12.82 -29.09 -14.33
N LYS A 42 -13.41 -29.43 -15.49
CA LYS A 42 -13.08 -28.80 -16.78
C LYS A 42 -13.46 -27.32 -16.83
N MET A 43 -14.63 -26.95 -16.28
CA MET A 43 -15.07 -25.55 -16.20
C MET A 43 -14.20 -24.76 -15.21
N GLY A 44 -13.80 -25.36 -14.10
CA GLY A 44 -12.86 -24.77 -13.15
C GLY A 44 -11.47 -24.55 -13.75
N LEU A 45 -10.94 -25.55 -14.47
CA LEU A 45 -9.68 -25.44 -15.20
C LEU A 45 -9.75 -24.40 -16.33
N LEU A 46 -10.85 -24.35 -17.08
CA LEU A 46 -11.07 -23.33 -18.11
C LEU A 46 -11.12 -21.92 -17.51
N SER A 47 -11.82 -21.75 -16.38
CA SER A 47 -11.84 -20.48 -15.65
C SER A 47 -10.46 -20.07 -15.15
N LEU A 48 -9.67 -21.02 -14.63
CA LEU A 48 -8.28 -20.79 -14.22
C LEU A 48 -7.41 -20.35 -15.40
N CYS A 49 -7.56 -20.97 -16.56
CA CYS A 49 -6.84 -20.58 -17.79
C CYS A 49 -7.25 -19.18 -18.28
N ILE A 50 -8.54 -18.84 -18.21
CA ILE A 50 -9.01 -17.50 -18.59
C ILE A 50 -8.43 -16.47 -17.62
N LEU A 51 -8.52 -16.71 -16.31
CA LEU A 51 -7.94 -15.83 -15.29
C LEU A 51 -6.42 -15.71 -15.44
N SER A 52 -5.70 -16.79 -15.76
CA SER A 52 -4.24 -16.75 -15.92
C SER A 52 -3.78 -15.95 -17.14
N VAL A 53 -4.64 -15.76 -18.15
CA VAL A 53 -4.33 -14.95 -19.34
C VAL A 53 -4.85 -13.52 -19.18
N SER A 54 -6.06 -13.37 -18.62
CA SER A 54 -6.68 -12.07 -18.40
C SER A 54 -6.04 -11.27 -17.27
N ILE A 55 -5.56 -11.90 -16.19
CA ILE A 55 -4.91 -11.20 -15.08
C ILE A 55 -3.58 -10.53 -15.51
N PRO A 56 -2.65 -11.21 -16.22
CA PRO A 56 -1.45 -10.55 -16.73
C PRO A 56 -1.77 -9.47 -17.75
N LEU A 57 -2.75 -9.67 -18.64
CA LEU A 57 -3.16 -8.67 -19.62
C LEU A 57 -3.78 -7.44 -18.94
N LEU A 58 -4.61 -7.64 -17.91
CA LEU A 58 -5.18 -6.57 -17.09
C LEU A 58 -4.10 -5.84 -16.28
N LEU A 59 -3.16 -6.58 -15.69
CA LEU A 59 -1.99 -6.01 -15.03
C LEU A 59 -1.13 -5.21 -16.02
N HIS A 60 -0.97 -5.67 -17.26
CA HIS A 60 -0.24 -4.96 -18.30
C HIS A 60 -0.97 -3.69 -18.76
N LEU A 61 -2.30 -3.74 -18.90
CA LEU A 61 -3.16 -2.58 -19.21
C LEU A 61 -3.24 -1.57 -18.06
N LEU A 62 -3.02 -2.00 -16.81
CA LEU A 62 -2.89 -1.13 -15.64
C LEU A 62 -1.42 -0.76 -15.34
N SER A 63 -0.47 -1.28 -16.12
CA SER A 63 0.97 -1.04 -16.00
C SER A 63 1.44 -0.05 -17.05
N ASP A 64 0.65 0.99 -17.34
CA ASP A 64 1.21 2.20 -17.90
C ASP A 64 2.18 2.75 -16.86
N SER A 65 3.47 2.69 -17.18
CA SER A 65 4.52 3.21 -16.33
C SER A 65 4.24 4.69 -16.09
N ILE A 66 3.80 5.03 -14.88
CA ILE A 66 3.59 6.41 -14.48
C ILE A 66 4.92 7.14 -14.65
N ASP A 67 4.95 8.12 -15.54
CA ASP A 67 6.12 8.96 -15.73
C ASP A 67 6.23 9.94 -14.55
N LEU A 68 6.92 9.48 -13.50
CA LEU A 68 7.23 10.28 -12.31
C LEU A 68 8.15 11.48 -12.63
N SER A 69 8.67 11.60 -13.86
CA SER A 69 9.34 12.82 -14.31
C SER A 69 8.38 13.98 -14.56
N ARG A 70 7.09 13.67 -14.77
CA ARG A 70 6.03 14.62 -15.13
C ARG A 70 4.90 14.63 -14.09
N PRO A 71 5.13 15.23 -12.90
CA PRO A 71 4.13 15.30 -11.83
C PRO A 71 2.78 15.93 -12.27
N SER A 72 2.77 16.78 -13.30
CA SER A 72 1.53 17.30 -13.91
C SER A 72 0.60 16.20 -14.44
N ASP A 73 1.17 15.11 -14.96
CA ASP A 73 0.42 14.05 -15.63
C ASP A 73 -0.33 13.16 -14.61
N ILE A 74 0.04 13.25 -13.32
CA ILE A 74 -0.61 12.59 -12.19
C ILE A 74 -1.44 13.55 -11.31
N GLY A 75 -1.72 14.76 -11.82
CA GLY A 75 -2.57 15.73 -11.12
C GLY A 75 -1.85 16.59 -10.08
N LEU A 76 -0.53 16.48 -9.96
CA LEU A 76 0.29 17.40 -9.15
C LEU A 76 0.61 18.66 -9.97
N ASN A 77 -0.43 19.44 -10.22
CA ASN A 77 -0.31 20.75 -10.82
C ASN A 77 0.53 21.64 -9.88
N HIS A 78 1.54 22.34 -10.40
CA HIS A 78 2.45 23.22 -9.63
C HIS A 78 3.52 22.50 -8.79
N THR A 79 3.73 21.21 -9.05
CA THR A 79 4.90 20.46 -8.62
C THR A 79 5.85 20.30 -9.79
N ILE A 80 7.15 20.51 -9.57
CA ILE A 80 8.19 20.25 -10.57
C ILE A 80 9.11 19.14 -10.09
N ASN A 81 9.67 18.38 -11.03
CA ASN A 81 10.73 17.43 -10.76
C ASN A 81 12.10 18.06 -11.06
N MET A 82 13.02 17.96 -10.11
CA MET A 82 14.42 18.36 -10.22
C MET A 82 15.29 17.11 -10.13
N TYR A 83 16.37 17.04 -10.89
CA TYR A 83 17.31 15.92 -10.84
C TYR A 83 18.67 16.38 -10.31
N LEU A 84 19.20 15.61 -9.38
CA LEU A 84 20.48 15.83 -8.72
C LEU A 84 21.43 14.70 -9.09
N THR A 85 22.73 15.00 -9.23
CA THR A 85 23.77 14.00 -9.48
C THR A 85 24.84 14.07 -8.40
N PRO A 86 24.56 13.56 -7.18
CA PRO A 86 25.47 13.70 -6.04
C PRO A 86 26.81 12.99 -6.29
N GLU A 87 26.80 11.87 -6.99
CA GLU A 87 27.99 11.09 -7.33
C GLU A 87 27.97 10.67 -8.80
N GLU A 88 29.11 10.24 -9.32
CA GLU A 88 29.20 9.68 -10.66
C GLU A 88 28.34 8.40 -10.76
N GLY A 89 27.38 8.40 -11.69
CA GLY A 89 26.44 7.29 -11.87
C GLY A 89 25.19 7.32 -10.98
N VAL A 90 25.06 8.26 -10.04
CA VAL A 90 23.87 8.39 -9.18
C VAL A 90 23.03 9.60 -9.59
N ARG A 91 21.71 9.39 -9.75
CA ARG A 91 20.74 10.46 -10.03
C ARG A 91 19.57 10.40 -9.04
N VAL A 92 19.34 11.47 -8.29
CA VAL A 92 18.23 11.62 -7.34
C VAL A 92 17.19 12.56 -7.93
N GLY A 93 15.92 12.16 -7.94
CA GLY A 93 14.80 13.04 -8.30
C GLY A 93 14.21 13.70 -7.05
N VAL A 94 13.91 14.99 -7.12
CA VAL A 94 13.27 15.77 -6.06
C VAL A 94 12.03 16.45 -6.61
N TRP A 95 10.89 16.17 -6.01
CA TRP A 95 9.66 16.88 -6.30
C TRP A 95 9.51 18.08 -5.39
N HIS A 96 9.25 19.24 -5.98
CA HIS A 96 9.06 20.48 -5.24
C HIS A 96 7.75 21.15 -5.64
N THR A 97 6.91 21.44 -4.64
CA THR A 97 5.61 22.07 -4.84
C THR A 97 5.65 23.52 -4.35
N VAL A 98 5.26 24.45 -5.22
CA VAL A 98 5.24 25.88 -4.89
C VAL A 98 4.14 26.16 -3.85
N PRO A 99 4.31 27.13 -2.94
CA PRO A 99 3.22 27.57 -2.07
C PRO A 99 1.96 28.00 -2.84
N GLU A 100 0.78 27.68 -2.29
CA GLU A 100 -0.53 27.83 -2.93
C GLU A 100 -0.79 29.22 -3.53
N HIS A 101 -0.46 30.28 -2.78
CA HIS A 101 -0.68 31.66 -3.23
C HIS A 101 0.09 32.05 -4.51
N ARG A 102 1.01 31.21 -5.01
CA ARG A 102 1.80 31.44 -6.23
C ARG A 102 1.54 30.43 -7.35
N TRP A 103 0.61 29.50 -7.18
CA TRP A 103 0.29 28.48 -8.19
C TRP A 103 -0.03 29.08 -9.56
N LYS A 104 -0.82 30.16 -9.59
CA LYS A 104 -1.15 30.89 -10.82
C LYS A 104 0.08 31.45 -11.54
N GLU A 105 1.11 31.85 -10.80
CA GLU A 105 2.34 32.41 -11.37
C GLU A 105 3.31 31.32 -11.83
N ALA A 106 3.36 30.21 -11.09
CA ALA A 106 4.23 29.06 -11.37
C ALA A 106 3.76 28.21 -12.55
N GLN A 107 2.51 28.35 -12.98
CA GLN A 107 1.93 27.56 -14.07
C GLN A 107 2.65 27.80 -15.39
N GLY A 108 3.14 26.72 -16.01
CA GLY A 108 3.84 26.75 -17.29
C GLY A 108 5.23 27.39 -17.24
N LYS A 109 5.81 27.56 -16.05
CA LYS A 109 7.16 28.11 -15.86
C LYS A 109 8.24 27.04 -15.89
N ASP A 110 9.42 27.43 -16.35
CA ASP A 110 10.63 26.61 -16.42
C ASP A 110 11.50 26.76 -15.16
N LEU A 111 12.53 25.93 -15.04
CA LEU A 111 13.44 25.92 -13.88
C LEU A 111 14.06 27.29 -13.57
N ASP A 112 14.37 28.09 -14.60
CA ASP A 112 14.91 29.45 -14.46
C ASP A 112 13.98 30.37 -13.64
N TRP A 113 12.67 30.26 -13.85
CA TRP A 113 11.71 31.02 -13.05
C TRP A 113 11.73 30.57 -11.58
N TYR A 114 11.82 29.26 -11.31
CA TYR A 114 11.88 28.74 -9.95
C TYR A 114 13.17 29.18 -9.25
N GLU A 115 14.32 29.13 -9.93
CA GLU A 115 15.58 29.62 -9.36
C GLU A 115 15.49 31.12 -8.99
N LYS A 116 14.94 31.95 -9.87
CA LYS A 116 14.70 33.39 -9.60
C LYS A 116 13.68 33.64 -8.50
N PHE A 117 12.63 32.83 -8.44
CA PHE A 117 11.63 32.90 -7.37
C PHE A 117 12.27 32.64 -6.02
N TYR A 118 13.06 31.57 -5.92
CA TYR A 118 13.71 31.21 -4.67
C TYR A 118 14.88 32.13 -4.30
N TRP A 119 15.53 32.78 -5.27
CA TRP A 119 16.58 33.79 -5.01
C TRP A 119 16.14 34.89 -4.02
N LYS A 120 14.83 35.15 -3.89
CA LYS A 120 14.26 36.16 -3.01
C LYS A 120 14.18 35.74 -1.53
N PHE A 121 14.33 34.46 -1.21
CA PHE A 121 14.29 33.99 0.18
C PHE A 121 15.70 33.95 0.78
N PRO A 122 15.96 34.67 1.88
CA PRO A 122 17.26 34.59 2.53
C PRO A 122 17.53 33.15 2.98
N TYR A 123 18.79 32.73 2.89
CA TYR A 123 19.28 31.40 3.24
C TYR A 123 18.81 30.22 2.37
N ILE A 124 17.82 30.34 1.47
CA ILE A 124 17.41 29.18 0.65
C ILE A 124 18.50 28.72 -0.31
N GLN A 125 19.36 29.64 -0.75
CA GLN A 125 20.56 29.29 -1.49
C GLN A 125 21.52 28.46 -0.61
N TYR A 126 21.66 28.79 0.68
CA TYR A 126 22.52 28.02 1.59
C TYR A 126 21.93 26.66 1.98
N PHE A 127 20.63 26.56 2.20
CA PHE A 127 19.97 25.31 2.64
C PHE A 127 19.62 24.35 1.50
N LEU A 128 19.26 24.89 0.34
CA LEU A 128 18.81 24.11 -0.81
C LEU A 128 19.88 24.20 -1.91
N PHE A 129 20.05 25.34 -2.58
CA PHE A 129 20.78 25.35 -3.85
C PHE A 129 22.30 25.18 -3.79
N ASN A 130 22.98 25.58 -2.71
CA ASN A 130 24.44 25.51 -2.58
C ASN A 130 24.91 24.07 -2.28
N PRO A 131 24.31 23.33 -1.32
CA PRO A 131 24.56 21.89 -1.17
C PRO A 131 24.21 21.11 -2.44
N LEU A 132 23.13 21.50 -3.14
CA LEU A 132 22.71 20.87 -4.39
C LEU A 132 23.69 21.14 -5.56
N LYS A 133 24.24 22.36 -5.67
CA LYS A 133 25.22 22.74 -6.71
C LYS A 133 26.60 22.15 -6.44
N ASN A 134 27.00 22.04 -5.19
CA ASN A 134 28.33 21.55 -4.80
C ASN A 134 28.38 20.04 -4.58
N LYS A 135 27.25 19.32 -4.78
CA LYS A 135 27.11 17.88 -4.50
C LYS A 135 27.42 17.49 -3.04
N ASP A 136 27.42 18.48 -2.15
CA ASP A 136 27.84 18.39 -0.75
C ASP A 136 26.60 18.37 0.16
N LEU A 137 25.64 17.48 -0.13
CA LEU A 137 24.44 17.34 0.69
C LEU A 137 24.66 16.32 1.81
N ASN A 138 25.70 16.57 2.61
CA ASN A 138 25.87 15.93 3.91
C ASN A 138 25.08 16.76 4.94
N LEU A 139 24.01 16.19 5.50
CA LEU A 139 23.29 16.75 6.64
C LEU A 139 23.68 15.95 7.88
N PRO A 140 24.81 16.27 8.56
CA PRO A 140 25.33 15.52 9.71
C PRO A 140 24.51 15.82 10.95
N THR A 141 23.24 15.44 10.90
CA THR A 141 22.23 15.71 11.93
C THR A 141 22.66 15.06 13.24
N ASP A 142 23.22 13.85 13.18
CA ASP A 142 23.80 13.12 14.29
C ASP A 142 24.98 13.84 14.97
N GLU A 143 25.92 14.41 14.20
CA GLU A 143 27.02 15.22 14.77
C GLU A 143 26.52 16.53 15.36
N ASN A 144 25.55 17.17 14.72
CA ASN A 144 25.00 18.44 15.16
C ASN A 144 24.18 18.29 16.45
N LEU A 145 23.38 17.23 16.56
CA LEU A 145 22.62 16.91 17.78
C LEU A 145 23.53 16.71 19.00
N GLN A 146 24.79 16.28 18.79
CA GLN A 146 25.77 16.15 19.87
C GLN A 146 26.29 17.49 20.40
N LYS A 147 26.17 18.57 19.62
CA LYS A 147 26.72 19.90 19.93
C LYS A 147 25.65 20.87 20.46
N ILE A 148 24.37 20.55 20.32
CA ILE A 148 23.26 21.39 20.77
C ILE A 148 23.22 21.43 22.30
N GLN A 149 23.27 22.65 22.85
CA GLN A 149 23.20 22.92 24.30
C GLN A 149 21.84 23.50 24.72
N THR A 150 21.10 24.08 23.77
CA THR A 150 19.76 24.63 24.02
C THR A 150 18.75 23.50 24.20
N PRO A 151 17.72 23.67 25.07
CA PRO A 151 16.62 22.71 25.16
C PRO A 151 16.00 22.42 23.78
N LEU A 152 15.78 21.15 23.47
CA LEU A 152 15.28 20.67 22.19
C LEU A 152 13.95 19.96 22.39
N MET A 153 12.91 20.45 21.70
CA MET A 153 11.60 19.82 21.65
C MET A 153 11.34 19.33 20.22
N ILE A 154 11.07 18.04 20.08
CA ILE A 154 10.74 17.38 18.81
C ILE A 154 9.25 17.06 18.86
N LEU A 155 8.49 17.57 17.90
CA LEU A 155 7.06 17.33 17.75
C LEU A 155 6.85 16.46 16.50
N HIS A 156 6.18 15.32 16.62
CA HIS A 156 5.93 14.45 15.46
C HIS A 156 4.59 13.72 15.55
N ALA A 157 3.88 13.61 14.42
CA ALA A 157 2.64 12.85 14.32
C ALA A 157 2.93 11.39 13.98
N GLU A 158 2.34 10.44 14.71
CA GLU A 158 2.59 9.01 14.48
C GLU A 158 2.03 8.52 13.12
N ASP A 159 1.02 9.22 12.59
CA ASP A 159 0.40 8.99 11.28
C ASP A 159 1.04 9.79 10.13
N ASP A 160 2.20 10.41 10.33
CA ASP A 160 2.94 11.07 9.25
C ASP A 160 3.37 10.05 8.18
N HIS A 161 2.73 10.16 7.02
CA HIS A 161 2.94 9.28 5.88
C HIS A 161 4.10 9.73 4.97
N LEU A 162 4.64 10.94 5.17
CA LEU A 162 5.76 11.47 4.40
C LEU A 162 7.08 11.27 5.15
N VAL A 163 7.09 11.54 6.45
CA VAL A 163 8.26 11.37 7.31
C VAL A 163 7.94 10.34 8.39
N PRO A 164 8.54 9.13 8.33
CA PRO A 164 8.27 8.09 9.31
C PRO A 164 8.56 8.52 10.74
N PHE A 165 7.68 8.17 11.68
CA PHE A 165 7.86 8.46 13.11
C PHE A 165 9.20 7.96 13.67
N ALA A 166 9.72 6.85 13.13
CA ALA A 166 11.04 6.31 13.49
C ALA A 166 12.18 7.32 13.35
N SER A 167 12.11 8.25 12.39
CA SER A 167 13.10 9.31 12.21
C SER A 167 13.13 10.25 13.41
N ALA A 168 11.97 10.68 13.90
CA ALA A 168 11.87 11.52 15.10
C ALA A 168 12.36 10.78 16.36
N GLN A 169 12.10 9.47 16.45
CA GLN A 169 12.60 8.63 17.55
C GLN A 169 14.13 8.57 17.54
N GLU A 170 14.76 8.45 16.37
CA GLU A 170 16.22 8.37 16.27
C GLU A 170 16.89 9.72 16.59
N ILE A 171 16.35 10.83 16.10
CA ILE A 171 16.80 12.19 16.46
C ILE A 171 16.72 12.38 17.98
N TYR A 172 15.59 12.00 18.58
CA TYR A 172 15.40 12.05 20.03
C TYR A 172 16.44 11.22 20.77
N ARG A 173 16.67 9.97 20.33
CA ARG A 173 17.64 9.05 20.94
C ARG A 173 19.05 9.62 20.93
N ILE A 174 19.51 10.16 19.80
CA ILE A 174 20.85 10.74 19.65
C ILE A 174 20.99 11.99 20.54
N ALA A 175 20.04 12.92 20.46
CA ALA A 175 20.08 14.15 21.24
C ALA A 175 20.04 13.87 22.75
N LYS A 176 19.16 12.97 23.19
CA LYS A 176 19.06 12.56 24.59
C LYS A 176 20.36 11.94 25.10
N LYS A 177 20.96 11.06 24.30
CA LYS A 177 22.25 10.43 24.63
C LYS A 177 23.36 11.47 24.77
N ALA A 178 23.38 12.48 23.91
CA ALA A 178 24.40 13.52 23.94
C ALA A 178 24.27 14.45 25.15
N GLN A 179 23.05 14.87 25.49
CA GLN A 179 22.81 15.84 26.55
C GLN A 179 22.72 15.22 27.95
N ASN A 180 22.57 13.90 28.05
CA ASN A 180 22.46 13.16 29.32
C ASN A 180 21.43 13.74 30.30
N SER A 181 20.32 14.25 29.76
CA SER A 181 19.26 14.90 30.53
C SER A 181 17.89 14.59 29.93
N ASP A 182 16.96 14.19 30.81
CA ASP A 182 15.54 13.98 30.48
C ASP A 182 14.75 15.30 30.40
N GLU A 183 15.27 16.39 30.97
CA GLU A 183 14.57 17.68 31.00
C GLU A 183 14.85 18.54 29.76
N HIS A 184 16.06 18.43 29.20
CA HIS A 184 16.50 19.26 28.08
C HIS A 184 16.03 18.76 26.71
N VAL A 185 15.77 17.46 26.53
CA VAL A 185 15.35 16.90 25.25
C VAL A 185 14.00 16.20 25.40
N LYS A 186 12.98 16.68 24.68
CA LYS A 186 11.62 16.14 24.73
C LYS A 186 11.17 15.69 23.34
N LEU A 187 10.57 14.51 23.27
CA LEU A 187 9.81 14.04 22.10
C LEU A 187 8.33 14.03 22.46
N VAL A 188 7.56 14.89 21.81
CA VAL A 188 6.11 14.93 21.91
C VAL A 188 5.54 14.24 20.69
N ARG A 189 4.92 13.10 20.93
CA ARG A 189 4.20 12.33 19.93
C ARG A 189 2.74 12.74 19.89
N PHE A 190 2.20 12.87 18.68
CA PHE A 190 0.78 13.09 18.47
C PHE A 190 0.19 11.78 17.95
N ASP A 191 -0.80 11.26 18.67
CA ASP A 191 -1.42 9.97 18.39
C ASP A 191 -1.97 9.95 16.95
N GLY A 192 -1.62 8.90 16.20
CA GLY A 192 -2.03 8.76 14.81
C GLY A 192 -3.55 8.70 14.61
N ALA A 193 -4.33 8.35 15.65
CA ALA A 193 -5.78 8.39 15.62
C ALA A 193 -6.35 9.82 15.45
N LEU A 194 -5.54 10.85 15.72
CA LEU A 194 -5.94 12.26 15.58
C LEU A 194 -5.86 12.76 14.13
N GLY A 195 -5.23 12.01 13.22
CA GLY A 195 -5.25 12.30 11.79
C GLY A 195 -4.47 13.56 11.39
N TYR A 196 -3.39 13.89 12.10
CA TYR A 196 -2.61 15.11 11.84
C TYR A 196 -1.75 15.01 10.59
N LEU A 197 -1.36 13.79 10.19
CA LEU A 197 -0.49 13.51 9.06
C LEU A 197 0.75 14.44 9.11
N HIS A 198 1.29 14.83 7.95
CA HIS A 198 2.47 15.69 7.87
C HIS A 198 2.20 17.18 8.16
N ASN A 199 0.98 17.66 7.89
CA ASN A 199 0.76 19.10 7.66
C ASN A 199 -0.13 19.79 8.70
N VAL A 200 -0.75 19.06 9.63
CA VAL A 200 -1.88 19.62 10.40
C VAL A 200 -1.58 19.75 11.90
N LEU A 201 -0.38 19.37 12.32
CA LEU A 201 0.06 19.40 13.73
C LEU A 201 -0.09 20.78 14.39
N TYR A 202 0.10 21.87 13.62
CA TYR A 202 -0.04 23.24 14.11
C TYR A 202 -1.47 23.62 14.53
N LYS A 203 -2.47 22.83 14.13
CA LYS A 203 -3.88 23.04 14.49
C LYS A 203 -4.28 22.33 15.78
N ASP A 204 -3.38 21.57 16.39
CA ASP A 204 -3.69 20.88 17.64
C ASP A 204 -4.04 21.92 18.74
N PRO A 205 -5.23 21.81 19.36
CA PRO A 205 -5.70 22.79 20.34
C PRO A 205 -4.88 22.78 21.64
N GLY A 206 -4.17 21.68 21.92
CA GLY A 206 -3.25 21.54 23.05
C GLY A 206 -1.84 22.07 22.77
N LEU A 207 -1.47 22.28 21.50
CA LEU A 207 -0.15 22.75 21.10
C LEU A 207 0.33 24.01 21.85
N PRO A 208 -0.51 25.06 22.07
CA PRO A 208 -0.09 26.23 22.85
C PRO A 208 0.34 25.91 24.28
N ASN A 209 -0.13 24.81 24.88
CA ASN A 209 0.31 24.38 26.21
C ASN A 209 1.58 23.52 26.15
N ILE A 210 1.81 22.83 25.03
CA ILE A 210 2.98 21.97 24.81
C ILE A 210 4.25 22.80 24.60
N ILE A 211 4.15 23.91 23.87
CA ILE A 211 5.30 24.74 23.46
C ILE A 211 5.69 25.84 24.47
N ARG A 212 5.09 25.84 25.67
CA ARG A 212 5.37 26.84 26.72
C ARG A 212 6.63 26.53 27.51
#